data_AF-A0A0C3BTL9-F1
#
_entry.id   AF-A0A0C3BTL9-F1
#
_cell.length_a   1.000
_cell.length_b   1.000
_cell.length_c   1.000
_cell.angle_alpha   90.00
_cell.angle_beta   90.00
_cell.angle_gamma   90.00
#
_symmetry.space_group_name_H-M   'P 1'
#
loop_
_entity.id
_entity.type
_entity.pdbx_description
1 polymer ?
#
loop_
_entity_poly.entity_id
_entity_poly.type
_entity_poly.pdbx_seq_one_letter_code
_entity_poly.pdbx_strand_id
1 'polypeptide(L)'
;SRLPTDDLPDIAEKVYVYTSARAVFYAPSGLSGIGGMSHERIRSVKSWYGGAPRRDRVFVGNTDSDAPGFEGLFVARVFVFFSFRHAGITYPCALVHGFSTVGDSPDDATGM
;
A
#
# COMPACT_ATOMS: atom_id res chain seq x y z
N SER A 1 -16.59 3.49 -12.95
CA SER A 1 -18.01 3.20 -12.70
C SER A 1 -18.39 3.79 -11.35
N ARG A 2 -19.57 4.43 -11.24
CA ARG A 2 -20.09 4.96 -9.98
C ARG A 2 -21.05 3.90 -9.43
N LEU A 3 -20.72 3.27 -8.30
CA LEU A 3 -21.65 2.31 -7.68
C LEU A 3 -22.90 3.06 -7.21
N PRO A 4 -24.11 2.49 -7.37
CA PRO A 4 -25.33 3.03 -6.75
C PRO A 4 -25.09 3.21 -5.26
N THR A 5 -25.54 4.34 -4.71
CA THR A 5 -25.22 4.71 -3.32
C THR A 5 -25.95 3.82 -2.30
N ASP A 6 -27.06 3.21 -2.73
CA ASP A 6 -27.88 2.30 -1.93
C ASP A 6 -27.23 0.93 -1.68
N ASP A 7 -26.22 0.55 -2.47
CA ASP A 7 -25.49 -0.73 -2.33
C ASP A 7 -24.25 -0.62 -1.42
N LEU A 8 -23.96 0.56 -0.87
CA LEU A 8 -22.80 0.75 -0.01
C LEU A 8 -23.10 0.34 1.43
N PRO A 9 -22.20 -0.39 2.11
CA PRO A 9 -22.39 -0.73 3.51
C PRO A 9 -22.43 0.55 4.36
N ASP A 10 -23.42 0.64 5.25
CA ASP A 10 -23.45 1.71 6.24
C ASP A 10 -22.39 1.44 7.32
N ILE A 11 -21.41 2.34 7.40
CA ILE A 11 -20.32 2.28 8.37
C ILE A 11 -20.53 3.42 9.37
N ALA A 12 -21.33 3.16 10.41
CA ALA A 12 -21.54 4.09 11.51
C ALA A 12 -20.43 4.03 12.59
N GLU A 13 -19.48 3.11 12.46
CA GLU A 13 -18.41 2.90 13.43
C GLU A 13 -17.25 3.90 13.28
N LYS A 14 -16.44 4.05 14.34
CA LYS A 14 -15.29 4.95 14.34
C LYS A 14 -14.23 4.51 13.33
N VAL A 15 -13.68 5.48 12.61
CA VAL A 15 -12.49 5.30 11.76
C VAL A 15 -11.25 5.73 12.53
N TYR A 16 -10.24 4.87 12.58
CA TYR A 16 -8.93 5.17 13.16
C TYR A 16 -7.93 5.47 12.05
N VAL A 17 -7.08 6.48 12.23
CA VAL A 17 -6.08 6.89 11.24
C VAL A 17 -4.68 6.68 11.80
N TYR A 18 -3.79 6.14 10.97
CA TYR A 18 -2.41 5.82 11.33
C TYR A 18 -1.42 6.57 10.43
N THR A 19 -0.27 6.90 11.00
CA THR A 19 0.82 7.61 10.29
C THR A 19 1.75 6.67 9.53
N SER A 20 1.67 5.37 9.78
CA SER A 20 2.49 4.35 9.13
C SER A 20 1.90 2.95 9.28
N ALA A 21 2.28 2.06 8.37
CA ALA A 21 2.09 0.62 8.46
C ALA A 21 3.45 -0.10 8.49
N ARG A 22 3.45 -1.37 8.91
CA ARG A 22 4.63 -2.24 8.89
C ARG A 22 4.34 -3.44 7.98
N ALA A 23 5.17 -3.64 6.97
CA ALA A 23 5.19 -4.85 6.17
C ALA A 23 6.23 -5.79 6.77
N VAL A 24 5.88 -7.05 7.02
CA VAL A 24 6.79 -8.07 7.51
C VAL A 24 6.79 -9.20 6.48
N PHE A 25 7.97 -9.59 6.02
CA PHE A 25 8.12 -10.56 4.95
C PHE A 25 9.38 -11.38 5.13
N TYR A 26 9.39 -12.57 4.52
CA TYR A 26 10.58 -13.40 4.45
C TYR A 26 11.45 -12.95 3.27
N ALA A 27 12.67 -12.52 3.56
CA ALA A 27 13.69 -12.18 2.59
C ALA A 27 14.98 -12.90 3.00
N PRO A 28 15.28 -14.07 2.44
CA PRO A 28 16.50 -14.83 2.72
C PRO A 28 17.69 -14.09 2.11
N SER A 29 18.16 -13.07 2.80
CA SER A 29 19.33 -12.28 2.45
C SER A 29 20.33 -12.34 3.60
N GLY A 30 21.63 -12.20 3.31
CA GLY A 30 22.67 -12.15 4.36
C GLY A 30 22.47 -11.02 5.37
N LEU A 31 21.69 -9.98 5.02
CA LEU A 31 21.36 -8.85 5.88
C LEU A 31 20.16 -9.12 6.81
N SER A 32 19.34 -10.13 6.54
CA SER A 32 18.08 -10.40 7.26
C SER A 32 18.24 -11.23 8.55
N GLY A 33 19.48 -11.48 9.00
CA GLY A 33 19.77 -12.23 10.22
C GLY A 33 19.40 -13.72 10.18
N ILE A 34 19.62 -14.40 11.31
CA ILE A 34 19.32 -15.84 11.47
C ILE A 34 17.80 -16.00 11.50
N GLY A 35 17.23 -16.47 10.38
CA GLY A 35 15.79 -16.69 10.21
C GLY A 35 15.16 -15.97 9.03
N GLY A 36 15.91 -15.11 8.31
CA GLY A 36 15.48 -14.54 7.02
C GLY A 36 14.26 -13.62 7.06
N MET A 37 13.78 -13.22 8.25
CA MET A 37 12.63 -12.34 8.40
C MET A 37 13.05 -10.87 8.34
N SER A 38 12.44 -10.12 7.42
CA SER A 38 12.65 -8.68 7.27
C SER A 38 11.36 -7.91 7.55
N HIS A 39 11.49 -6.60 7.76
CA HIS A 39 10.35 -5.72 7.83
C HIS A 39 10.66 -4.34 7.29
N GLU A 40 9.64 -3.72 6.73
CA GLU A 40 9.69 -2.34 6.24
C GLU A 40 8.60 -1.51 6.89
N ARG A 41 8.90 -0.23 7.12
CA ARG A 41 7.93 0.73 7.65
C ARG A 41 7.52 1.71 6.55
N ILE A 42 6.27 1.61 6.15
CA ILE A 42 5.66 2.46 5.12
C ILE A 42 4.98 3.63 5.82
N ARG A 43 5.29 4.87 5.42
CA ARG A 43 4.83 6.09 6.08
C ARG A 43 3.87 6.89 5.22
N SER A 44 2.89 7.49 5.88
CA SER A 44 2.01 8.49 5.30
C SER A 44 1.76 9.59 6.35
N VAL A 45 2.70 10.52 6.43
CA VAL A 45 2.71 11.61 7.42
C VAL A 45 2.50 12.96 6.75
N LYS A 46 1.77 13.85 7.43
CA LYS A 46 1.46 15.20 6.93
C LYS A 46 2.67 16.15 6.95
N SER A 47 3.64 15.92 7.82
CA SER A 47 4.91 16.65 7.87
C SER A 47 6.04 15.70 8.26
N TRP A 48 7.18 15.82 7.59
CA TRP A 48 8.38 15.02 7.83
C TRP A 48 9.55 15.94 8.17
N TYR A 49 10.10 15.80 9.38
CA TYR A 49 11.12 16.72 9.94
C TYR A 49 10.75 18.21 9.83
N GLY A 50 9.47 18.56 10.04
CA GLY A 50 8.97 19.93 9.92
C GLY A 50 8.79 20.41 8.47
N GLY A 51 9.12 19.56 7.48
CA GLY A 51 8.97 19.85 6.07
C GLY A 51 7.71 19.27 5.45
N ALA A 52 7.80 19.01 4.14
CA ALA A 52 6.71 18.53 3.33
C ALA A 52 6.16 17.16 3.81
N PRO A 53 4.93 16.80 3.40
CA PRO A 53 4.39 15.48 3.68
C PRO A 53 5.28 14.37 3.12
N ARG A 54 5.42 13.28 3.87
CA ARG A 54 6.06 12.05 3.38
C ARG A 54 4.97 11.02 3.10
N ARG A 55 4.82 10.67 1.82
CA ARG A 55 3.87 9.70 1.29
C ARG A 55 4.65 8.61 0.57
N ASP A 56 4.92 7.52 1.27
CA ASP A 56 5.72 6.43 0.71
C ASP A 56 4.97 5.76 -0.46
N ARG A 57 5.75 5.25 -1.42
CA ARG A 57 5.24 4.43 -2.53
C ARG A 57 5.28 2.96 -2.14
N VAL A 58 4.33 2.19 -2.66
CA VAL A 58 4.16 0.77 -2.39
C VAL A 58 3.87 0.03 -3.69
N PHE A 59 4.23 -1.25 -3.73
CA PHE A 59 3.69 -2.20 -4.69
C PHE A 59 2.40 -2.78 -4.14
N VAL A 60 1.37 -2.86 -4.98
CA VAL A 60 0.06 -3.40 -4.63
C VAL A 60 -0.25 -4.53 -5.61
N GLY A 61 -0.67 -5.68 -5.07
CA GLY A 61 -1.13 -6.80 -5.88
C GLY A 61 -2.34 -6.40 -6.72
N ASN A 62 -2.27 -6.64 -8.02
CA ASN A 62 -3.40 -6.53 -8.91
C ASN A 62 -4.28 -7.78 -8.73
N THR A 63 -5.48 -7.60 -8.15
CA THR A 63 -6.41 -8.71 -7.88
C THR A 63 -6.88 -9.42 -9.15
N ASP A 64 -6.78 -8.77 -10.30
CA ASP A 64 -7.19 -9.32 -11.60
C ASP A 64 -6.02 -9.96 -12.38
N SER A 65 -4.83 -10.07 -11.78
CA SER A 65 -3.63 -10.60 -12.43
C SER A 65 -3.06 -11.82 -11.69
N ASP A 66 -2.97 -12.94 -12.41
CA ASP A 66 -2.21 -14.13 -11.98
C ASP A 66 -0.71 -14.04 -12.37
N ALA A 67 -0.26 -12.88 -12.87
CA ALA A 67 1.10 -12.71 -13.35
C ALA A 67 2.10 -12.85 -12.17
N PRO A 68 3.16 -13.67 -12.33
CA PRO A 68 4.11 -13.91 -11.27
C PRO A 68 4.99 -12.68 -11.01
N GLY A 69 5.47 -12.55 -9.77
CA GLY A 69 6.45 -11.53 -9.42
C GLY A 69 5.92 -10.10 -9.56
N PHE A 70 6.76 -9.21 -10.11
CA PHE A 70 6.44 -7.78 -10.23
C PHE A 70 5.41 -7.46 -11.31
N GLU A 71 5.21 -8.34 -12.30
CA GLU A 71 4.23 -8.15 -13.37
C GLU A 71 2.78 -8.14 -12.83
N GLY A 72 2.54 -8.84 -11.72
CA GLY A 72 1.25 -8.83 -11.01
C GLY A 72 1.06 -7.62 -10.10
N LEU A 73 2.00 -6.69 -10.03
CA LEU A 73 1.98 -5.57 -9.07
C LEU A 73 1.86 -4.23 -9.81
N PHE A 74 1.13 -3.28 -9.22
CA PHE A 74 1.17 -1.88 -9.64
C PHE A 74 1.78 -1.00 -8.55
N VAL A 75 2.38 0.10 -8.97
CA VAL A 75 2.95 1.09 -8.05
C VAL A 75 1.85 2.05 -7.61
N ALA A 76 1.78 2.34 -6.31
CA ALA A 76 0.85 3.32 -5.78
C ALA A 76 1.52 4.21 -4.72
N ARG A 77 1.00 5.42 -4.54
CA ARG A 77 1.39 6.33 -3.44
C ARG A 77 0.34 6.27 -2.33
N VAL A 78 0.77 6.05 -1.09
CA VAL A 78 -0.15 5.97 0.05
C VAL A 78 -0.44 7.35 0.63
N PHE A 79 -1.73 7.69 0.73
CA PHE A 79 -2.21 8.95 1.30
C PHE A 79 -2.69 8.84 2.74
N VAL A 80 -3.30 7.71 3.12
CA VAL A 80 -3.82 7.50 4.47
C VAL A 80 -3.76 6.02 4.78
N PHE A 81 -3.31 5.67 5.98
CA PHE A 81 -3.59 4.37 6.59
C PHE A 81 -4.73 4.55 7.57
N PHE A 82 -5.74 3.70 7.50
CA PHE A 82 -6.88 3.77 8.39
C PHE A 82 -7.44 2.39 8.68
N SER A 83 -8.30 2.29 9.69
CA SER A 83 -9.09 1.10 9.94
C SER A 83 -10.49 1.49 10.37
N PHE A 84 -11.44 0.62 10.05
CA PHE A 84 -12.81 0.71 10.54
C PHE A 84 -13.28 -0.69 10.92
N ARG A 85 -14.37 -0.76 11.67
CA ARG A 85 -15.01 -2.03 12.01
C ARG A 85 -16.36 -2.13 11.31
N HIS A 86 -16.64 -3.30 10.77
CA HIS A 86 -17.92 -3.62 10.15
C HIS A 86 -18.27 -5.08 10.45
N ALA A 87 -19.51 -5.33 10.90
CA ALA A 87 -19.96 -6.66 11.32
C ALA A 87 -19.01 -7.36 12.32
N GLY A 88 -18.41 -6.59 13.24
CA GLY A 88 -17.46 -7.11 14.25
C GLY A 88 -16.04 -7.37 13.74
N ILE A 89 -15.77 -7.19 12.44
CA ILE A 89 -14.45 -7.40 11.82
C ILE A 89 -13.74 -6.06 11.66
N THR A 90 -12.46 -5.99 12.04
CA THR A 90 -11.62 -4.80 11.80
C THR A 90 -10.94 -4.91 10.45
N TYR A 91 -11.16 -3.93 9.58
CA TYR A 91 -10.57 -3.84 8.26
C TYR A 91 -9.43 -2.81 8.27
N PRO A 92 -8.16 -3.25 8.21
CA PRO A 92 -7.05 -2.35 7.95
C PRO A 92 -7.07 -1.95 6.47
N CYS A 93 -6.93 -0.66 6.19
CA CYS A 93 -7.05 -0.10 4.86
C CYS A 93 -5.98 0.95 4.57
N ALA A 94 -5.70 1.14 3.28
CA ALA A 94 -4.88 2.22 2.79
C ALA A 94 -5.61 2.93 1.65
N LEU A 95 -5.69 4.27 1.72
CA LEU A 95 -6.09 5.08 0.58
C LEU A 95 -4.84 5.34 -0.27
N VAL A 96 -4.89 4.94 -1.53
CA VAL A 96 -3.77 5.04 -2.45
C VAL A 96 -4.15 5.74 -3.75
N HIS A 97 -3.15 6.32 -4.40
CA HIS A 97 -3.23 6.75 -5.80
C HIS A 97 -2.32 5.85 -6.62
N GLY A 98 -2.89 5.04 -7.51
CA GLY A 98 -2.15 4.19 -8.43
C GLY A 98 -1.47 5.01 -9.52
N PHE A 99 -0.27 4.60 -9.92
CA PHE A 99 0.40 5.10 -11.11
C PHE A 99 0.09 4.20 -12.30
N SER A 100 0.00 4.78 -13.50
CA SER A 100 -0.01 4.02 -14.75
C SER A 100 1.43 3.71 -15.17
N THR A 101 1.67 2.49 -15.67
CA THR A 101 2.91 2.16 -16.38
C THR A 101 2.92 2.83 -17.76
N VAL A 102 4.12 3.07 -18.30
CA VAL A 102 4.31 3.59 -19.66
C VAL A 102 5.24 2.62 -20.38
N GLY A 103 4.69 1.90 -21.36
CA GLY A 103 5.41 0.81 -22.04
C GLY A 103 5.52 -0.47 -21.20
N ASP A 104 6.10 -1.49 -21.82
CA ASP A 104 6.26 -2.84 -21.27
C ASP A 104 7.74 -3.22 -21.05
N SER A 105 8.65 -2.25 -21.17
CA SER A 105 10.08 -2.41 -20.96
C SER A 105 10.62 -1.36 -19.99
N PRO A 106 11.73 -1.64 -19.30
CA PRO A 106 12.39 -0.63 -18.49
C PRO A 106 12.74 0.62 -19.31
N ASP A 107 12.60 1.79 -18.69
CA ASP A 107 12.99 3.07 -19.24
C ASP A 107 14.52 3.13 -19.44
N ASP A 108 14.96 3.51 -20.63
CA ASP A 108 16.38 3.49 -21.01
C ASP A 108 17.26 4.40 -20.13
N ALA A 109 16.68 5.46 -19.55
CA ALA A 109 17.42 6.44 -18.75
C ALA A 109 17.54 6.02 -17.27
N THR A 110 16.49 5.41 -16.71
CA THR A 110 16.41 5.03 -15.29
C THR A 110 16.65 3.55 -15.06
N GLY A 111 16.58 2.71 -16.09
CA GLY A 111 16.63 1.25 -16.00
C GLY A 111 15.44 0.63 -15.28
N MET A 112 14.33 1.38 -15.16
CA MET A 112 13.12 1.05 -14.38
C MET A 112 11.88 0.96 -15.24
#